data_AF-R6AWI3-F1
#
_entry.id   AF-R6AWI3-F1
#
_cell.length_a   1.000
_cell.length_b   1.000
_cell.length_c   1.000
_cell.angle_alpha   90.00
_cell.angle_beta   90.00
_cell.angle_gamma   90.00
#
_symmetry.space_group_name_H-M   'P 1'
#
loop_
_entity.id
_entity.type
_entity.pdbx_description
1 polymer ?
#
loop_
_entity_poly.entity_id
_entity_poly.type
_entity_poly.pdbx_seq_one_letter_code
_entity_poly.pdbx_strand_id
1 'polypeptide(L)' 'MCCDRNNIGSAKSIIRNGGVLENEVVEDGVPVQRYWIRV' A
#
# COMPACT_ATOMS: atom_id res chain seq x y z
N MET A 1 2.15 -6.72 -1.33
CA MET A 1 1.18 -6.16 -2.30
C MET A 1 1.47 -4.68 -2.50
N CYS A 2 1.43 -4.16 -3.73
CA CYS A 2 1.72 -2.75 -4.02
C CYS A 2 0.41 -2.02 -4.35
N CYS A 3 0.21 -0.84 -3.76
CA CYS A 3 -0.97 0.00 -3.94
C CYS A 3 -0.52 1.43 -4.18
N ASP A 4 -1.04 2.10 -5.19
CA ASP A 4 -0.81 3.53 -5.38
C ASP A 4 -1.27 4.31 -4.14
N ARG A 5 -0.47 5.32 -3.74
CA ARG A 5 -0.83 6.23 -2.64
C ARG A 5 -2.18 6.91 -2.89
N ASN A 6 -2.50 7.22 -4.15
CA ASN A 6 -3.75 7.86 -4.52
C ASN A 6 -4.96 6.90 -4.47
N ASN A 7 -4.75 5.59 -4.35
CA ASN A 7 -5.82 4.62 -4.20
C ASN A 7 -6.16 4.39 -2.72
N ILE A 8 -6.75 5.41 -2.09
CA ILE A 8 -7.16 5.40 -0.68
C ILE A 8 -8.12 4.23 -0.38
N GLY A 9 -8.95 3.83 -1.34
CA GLY A 9 -9.89 2.70 -1.19
C GLY A 9 -9.18 1.36 -1.02
N SER A 10 -8.19 1.10 -1.87
CA SER A 10 -7.32 -0.06 -1.77
C SER A 10 -6.51 -0.03 -0.47
N ALA A 11 -5.86 1.10 -0.15
CA ALA A 11 -5.10 1.25 1.10
C ALA A 11 -5.93 0.91 2.34
N LYS A 12 -7.16 1.45 2.43
CA LYS A 12 -8.09 1.13 3.53
C LYS A 12 -8.46 -0.35 3.57
N SER A 13 -8.70 -0.96 2.42
CA SER A 13 -9.05 -2.38 2.32
C SER A 13 -7.89 -3.27 2.77
N ILE A 14 -6.66 -2.90 2.43
CA ILE A 14 -5.44 -3.62 2.82
C ILE A 14 -5.23 -3.55 4.33
N ILE A 15 -5.31 -2.34 4.90
CA ILE A 15 -5.20 -2.13 6.35
C ILE A 15 -6.30 -2.90 7.09
N ARG A 16 -7.53 -2.92 6.57
CA ARG A 16 -8.64 -3.69 7.16
C ARG A 16 -8.43 -5.20 7.13
N ASN A 17 -7.65 -5.70 6.18
CA ASN A 17 -7.26 -7.11 6.11
C ASN A 17 -5.98 -7.43 6.90
N GLY A 18 -5.52 -6.53 7.78
CA GLY A 18 -4.29 -6.72 8.57
C GLY A 18 -3.01 -6.40 7.81
N GLY A 19 -3.12 -5.72 6.67
CA GLY A 19 -1.97 -5.21 5.94
C GLY A 19 -1.28 -4.06 6.68
N VAL A 20 0.03 -4.18 6.85
CA VAL A 20 0.90 -3.16 7.45
C VAL A 20 1.69 -2.47 6.34
N LEU A 21 1.70 -1.14 6.34
CA LEU A 21 2.51 -0.35 5.42
C LEU A 21 3.99 -0.55 5.77
N GLU A 22 4.76 -1.13 4.84
CA GLU A 22 6.21 -1.31 5.04
C GLU A 22 6.97 -0.07 4.57
N ASN A 23 6.73 0.34 3.33
CA ASN A 23 7.43 1.46 2.74
C ASN A 23 6.59 2.11 1.65
N GLU A 24 7.02 3.32 1.31
CA GLU A 24 6.46 4.09 0.22
C GLU A 24 7.61 4.55 -0.65
N VAL A 25 7.52 4.23 -1.94
CA VAL A 25 8.56 4.46 -2.92
C VAL A 25 7.97 5.22 -4.09
N VAL A 26 8.77 6.08 -4.71
CA VAL A 26 8.37 6.77 -5.94
C VAL A 26 8.92 5.96 -7.10
N GLU A 27 8.05 5.24 -7.81
CA GLU A 27 8.38 4.51 -9.02
C GLU A 27 7.86 5.30 -10.22
N ASP A 28 8.75 5.69 -11.14
CA ASP A 28 8.41 6.45 -12.35
C ASP A 28 7.66 7.77 -12.10
N GLY A 29 7.97 8.45 -10.98
CA GLY A 29 7.28 9.67 -10.56
C GLY A 29 5.93 9.43 -9.88
N VAL A 30 5.50 8.18 -9.74
CA VAL A 30 4.26 7.79 -9.06
C VAL A 30 4.57 7.29 -7.64
N PRO A 31 3.94 7.86 -6.60
CA PRO A 31 4.08 7.37 -5.23
C PRO A 31 3.31 6.06 -5.04
N VAL A 32 4.05 4.97 -4.83
CA VAL A 32 3.55 3.61 -4.61
C VAL A 32 3.81 3.19 -3.17
N GLN A 33 2.78 2.70 -2.50
CA GLN A 33 2.84 2.17 -1.13
C GLN A 33 2.88 0.64 -1.17
N ARG A 34 3.83 0.03 -0.44
CA ARG A 34 3.91 -1.43 -0.31
C ARG A 34 3.46 -1.86 1.07
N TYR A 35 2.58 -2.86 1.05
CA TYR A 35 1.98 -3.43 2.24
C TYR A 35 2.34 -4.91 2.37
N TRP A 36 2.51 -5.34 3.62
CA TRP A 36 2.69 -6.73 4.00
C TRP A 36 1.51 -7.21 4.81
N ILE A 37 0.98 -8.38 4.46
CA ILE A 37 -0.03 -9.06 5.24
C ILE A 37 0.71 -10.20 5.93
N ARG A 38 0.80 -10.14 7.26
CA ARG A 38 1.37 -11.23 8.05
C ARG A 38 0.28 -12.28 8.19
N VAL A 39 0.37 -13.33 7.37
CA VAL A 39 -0.48 -14.53 7.47
C VAL A 39 0.00 -15.41 8.60
#